data_AF-A0A0F9BQ49-F1
#
_entry.id   AF-A0A0F9BQ49-F1
#
_cell.length_a   1.000
_cell.length_b   1.000
_cell.length_c   1.000
_cell.angle_alpha   90.00
_cell.angle_beta   90.00
_cell.angle_gamma   90.00
#
_symmetry.space_group_name_H-M   'P 1'
#
loop_
_entity.id
_entity.type
_entity.pdbx_description
1 polymer ?
#
loop_
_entity_poly.entity_id
_entity_poly.type
_entity_poly.pdbx_seq_one_letter_code
_entity_poly.pdbx_strand_id
1 'polypeptide(L)' 'GYVDALVTAPISKTSWRMAGIKRFPGHTELLAERCGARNVAMMFVSPKLKVVLATTHLALFDVRDGQRVAAPAYCSHD' A
#
# COMPACT_ATOMS: atom_id res chain seq x y z
N GLY A 1 8.38 11.39 -19.09
CA GLY A 1 7.00 10.89 -19.25
C GLY A 1 6.09 12.05 -19.55
N TYR A 2 4.79 11.82 -19.74
CA TYR A 2 3.82 12.90 -20.00
C TYR A 2 3.45 13.75 -18.78
N VAL A 3 3.72 13.24 -17.57
CA VAL A 3 3.43 13.89 -16.28
C VAL A 3 4.55 13.61 -15.29
N ASP A 4 4.71 14.47 -14.28
CA ASP A 4 5.77 14.39 -13.27
C ASP A 4 5.37 13.58 -12.02
N ALA A 5 4.09 13.60 -11.64
CA ALA A 5 3.59 12.96 -10.44
C ALA A 5 2.09 12.61 -10.52
N LEU A 6 1.65 11.73 -9.62
CA LEU A 6 0.24 11.36 -9.45
C LEU A 6 -0.19 11.68 -8.01
N VAL A 7 -1.35 12.32 -7.86
CA VAL A 7 -2.04 12.50 -6.58
C VAL A 7 -3.35 11.74 -6.62
N THR A 8 -3.58 10.85 -5.66
CA THR A 8 -4.81 10.04 -5.60
C THR A 8 -5.83 10.68 -4.67
N ALA A 9 -7.05 10.92 -5.15
CA ALA A 9 -8.20 11.24 -4.31
C ALA A 9 -8.55 10.03 -3.39
N PRO A 10 -9.20 10.22 -2.24
CA PRO A 10 -9.63 9.11 -1.39
C PRO A 10 -10.66 8.22 -2.11
N ILE A 11 -10.64 6.93 -1.80
CA ILE A 11 -11.58 5.92 -2.35
C ILE A 11 -12.31 5.15 -1.25
N SER A 12 -13.47 4.61 -1.61
CA SER A 12 -14.22 3.65 -0.80
C SER A 12 -13.82 2.21 -1.16
N LYS A 13 -13.19 1.51 -0.22
CA LYS A 13 -12.85 0.08 -0.39
C LYS A 13 -14.10 -0.78 -0.56
N THR A 14 -15.20 -0.42 0.13
CA THR A 14 -16.49 -1.12 0.01
C THR A 14 -17.03 -1.02 -1.41
N SER A 15 -17.00 0.17 -2.01
CA SER A 15 -17.48 0.39 -3.37
C SER A 15 -16.64 -0.38 -4.40
N TRP A 16 -15.32 -0.46 -4.22
CA TRP A 16 -14.45 -1.31 -5.05
C TRP A 16 -14.84 -2.79 -4.97
N ARG A 17 -15.08 -3.30 -3.76
CA ARG A 17 -15.50 -4.70 -3.55
C ARG A 17 -16.85 -4.97 -4.23
N MET A 18 -17.81 -4.05 -4.10
CA MET A 18 -19.11 -4.13 -4.79
C MET A 18 -18.98 -4.09 -6.32
N ALA A 19 -18.01 -3.34 -6.84
CA ALA A 19 -17.69 -3.28 -8.26
C ALA A 19 -16.92 -4.52 -8.77
N GLY A 20 -16.73 -5.56 -7.94
CA GLY A 20 -16.02 -6.79 -8.30
C GLY A 20 -14.49 -6.68 -8.25
N ILE A 21 -13.94 -5.55 -7.81
CA ILE A 21 -12.49 -5.37 -7.64
C ILE A 21 -12.08 -6.02 -6.31
N LYS A 22 -11.73 -7.30 -6.37
CA LYS A 22 -11.29 -8.08 -5.20
C LYS A 22 -9.78 -8.17 -5.04
N ARG A 23 -9.04 -8.06 -6.16
CA ARG A 23 -7.60 -8.29 -6.23
C ARG A 23 -6.75 -7.26 -5.48
N PHE A 24 -7.26 -6.04 -5.34
CA PHE A 24 -6.52 -4.92 -4.77
C PHE A 24 -7.22 -4.37 -3.53
N PRO A 25 -6.52 -4.27 -2.38
CA PRO A 25 -7.08 -3.63 -1.20
C PRO A 25 -7.07 -2.09 -1.30
N GLY A 26 -6.25 -1.50 -2.17
CA GLY A 26 -6.20 -0.05 -2.39
C GLY A 26 -5.27 0.40 -3.53
N HIS A 27 -4.93 1.69 -3.51
CA HIS A 27 -4.12 2.33 -4.55
C HIS A 27 -2.69 1.83 -4.58
N THR A 28 -2.06 1.67 -3.42
CA THR A 28 -0.64 1.33 -3.33
C THR A 28 -0.35 0.04 -4.07
N GLU A 29 -1.22 -0.95 -3.95
CA GLU A 29 -1.07 -2.28 -4.53
C GLU A 29 -1.33 -2.26 -6.03
N LEU A 30 -2.42 -1.61 -6.43
CA LEU A 30 -2.77 -1.44 -7.83
C LEU A 30 -1.64 -0.73 -8.58
N LEU A 31 -1.12 0.37 -8.02
CA LEU A 31 -0.04 1.14 -8.63
C LEU A 31 1.28 0.38 -8.61
N ALA A 32 1.61 -0.32 -7.52
CA ALA A 32 2.82 -1.14 -7.47
C ALA A 32 2.86 -2.17 -8.59
N GLU A 33 1.75 -2.87 -8.83
CA GLU A 33 1.66 -3.84 -9.92
C GLU A 33 1.76 -3.17 -11.30
N ARG A 34 0.98 -2.12 -11.53
CA ARG A 34 0.94 -1.43 -12.84
C ARG A 34 2.28 -0.78 -13.20
N CYS A 35 3.03 -0.34 -12.21
CA CYS A 35 4.34 0.28 -12.39
C CYS A 35 5.49 -0.73 -12.31
N GLY A 36 5.22 -2.02 -12.06
CA GLY A 36 6.27 -3.04 -11.88
C GLY A 36 7.17 -2.79 -10.65
N ALA A 37 6.67 -2.08 -9.64
CA ALA A 37 7.44 -1.73 -8.45
C ALA A 37 7.54 -2.94 -7.52
N ARG A 38 8.77 -3.43 -7.32
CA ARG A 38 9.05 -4.59 -6.45
C ARG A 38 9.00 -4.24 -4.96
N ASN A 39 9.36 -3.00 -4.63
CA ASN A 39 9.42 -2.50 -3.25
C ASN A 39 8.61 -1.21 -3.15
N VAL A 40 7.69 -1.18 -2.20
CA VAL A 40 6.90 0.00 -1.86
C VAL A 40 6.97 0.25 -0.36
N ALA A 41 6.96 1.51 0.04
CA ALA A 41 6.93 1.92 1.43
C ALA A 41 5.87 3.00 1.64
N MET A 42 5.21 2.96 2.80
CA MET A 42 4.29 4.01 3.22
C MET A 42 5.06 5.08 3.98
N MET A 43 4.86 6.34 3.60
CA MET A 43 5.56 7.48 4.19
C MET A 43 4.59 8.60 4.54
N PHE A 44 4.79 9.20 5.71
CA PHE A 44 4.17 10.45 6.11
C PHE A 44 5.20 11.57 6.04
N VAL A 45 4.82 12.68 5.41
CA VAL A 45 5.69 13.84 5.21
C VAL A 45 5.01 15.08 5.77
N SER A 46 5.74 15.81 6.60
CA SER A 46 5.40 17.15 7.07
C SER A 46 6.66 18.02 7.09
N PRO A 47 6.56 19.35 7.22
CA PRO A 47 7.74 20.22 7.29
C PRO A 47 8.70 19.88 8.43
N LYS A 48 8.18 19.36 9.57
CA LYS A 48 8.98 19.08 10.78
C LYS A 48 9.38 17.61 10.93
N LEU A 49 8.66 16.70 10.29
CA LEU A 49 8.82 15.27 10.49
C LEU A 49 8.55 14.49 9.21
N LYS A 50 9.45 13.54 8.91
CA LYS A 50 9.35 12.58 7.81
C LYS A 50 9.47 11.18 8.39
N VAL A 51 8.45 10.35 8.23
CA VAL A 51 8.41 9.00 8.80
C VAL A 51 8.09 8.00 7.71
N VAL A 52 8.93 6.98 7.58
CA VAL A 52 8.66 5.80 6.75
C VAL A 52 8.33 4.64 7.67
N LEU A 53 7.28 3.90 7.34
CA LEU A 53 6.89 2.72 8.11
C LEU A 53 7.66 1.49 7.63
N ALA A 54 8.38 0.83 8.54
CA ALA A 54 9.04 -0.45 8.25
C ALA A 54 8.04 -1.58 8.01
N THR A 55 6.94 -1.57 8.76
CA THR A 55 5.78 -2.46 8.62
C THR A 55 4.51 -1.61 8.60
N THR A 56 3.48 -2.02 7.86
CA THR A 56 2.19 -1.31 7.83
C THR A 56 1.16 -2.00 8.73
N HIS A 57 -0.04 -2.29 8.22
CA HIS A 57 -1.19 -2.76 8.99
C HIS A 57 -1.04 -4.24 9.42
N LEU A 58 -0.14 -4.51 10.37
CA LEU A 58 0.04 -5.81 11.03
C LEU A 58 -0.45 -5.73 12.48
N ALA A 59 -0.81 -6.88 13.07
CA ALA A 59 -1.03 -6.93 14.51
C ALA A 59 0.27 -6.62 15.25
N LEU A 60 0.17 -6.00 16.43
CA LEU A 60 1.35 -5.52 17.17
C LEU A 60 2.34 -6.65 17.49
N PHE A 61 1.82 -7.84 17.84
CA PHE A 61 2.66 -8.98 18.15
C PHE A 61 3.37 -9.55 16.91
N ASP A 62 2.74 -9.49 15.73
CA ASP A 62 3.32 -9.97 14.46
C ASP A 62 4.51 -9.13 13.99
N VAL A 63 4.68 -7.91 14.51
CA VAL A 63 5.82 -7.03 14.17
C VAL A 63 7.16 -7.70 14.50
N ARG A 64 7.20 -8.56 15.54
CA ARG A 64 8.43 -9.28 15.93
C ARG A 64 8.83 -10.35 14.90
N ASP A 65 7.84 -10.90 14.20
CA ASP A 65 7.99 -12.01 13.25
C ASP A 65 8.05 -11.51 11.80
N GLY A 66 7.60 -10.27 11.57
CA GLY A 66 7.59 -9.61 10.27
C GLY A 66 8.99 -9.38 9.70
N GLN A 67 9.43 -10.29 8.82
CA GLN A 67 10.63 -10.12 8.01
C GLN A 67 10.54 -8.87 7.12
N ARG A 68 11.72 -8.27 6.87
CA ARG A 68 12.13 -7.10 6.06
C ARG A 68 11.12 -6.53 5.07
N VAL A 69 11.24 -5.21 4.84
CA VAL A 69 10.84 -4.39 3.68
C VAL A 69 10.74 -5.22 2.38
N ALA A 70 9.65 -5.94 2.24
CA ALA A 70 9.28 -6.74 1.09
C ALA A 70 7.78 -6.51 0.96
N ALA A 71 7.35 -6.26 -0.27
CA ALA A 71 5.98 -5.91 -0.63
C ALA A 71 4.97 -6.71 0.19
N PRO A 72 3.90 -6.07 0.71
CA PRO A 72 2.99 -6.79 1.59
C PRO A 72 2.45 -8.01 0.83
N ALA A 73 2.65 -9.19 1.39
CA ALA A 73 1.89 -10.36 1.00
C ALA A 73 0.45 -10.07 1.41
N TYR A 74 -0.32 -9.44 0.53
CA TYR A 74 -1.74 -9.22 0.77
C TYR A 74 -2.36 -10.59 0.91
N CYS A 75 -2.98 -10.80 2.08
CA CYS A 75 -3.61 -12.05 2.43
C CYS A 75 -4.50 -12.49 1.27
N SER A 76 -4.14 -13.63 0.67
CA SER A 76 -5.01 -14.40 -0.21
C SER A 76 -6.12 -14.96 0.66
N HIS A 77 -7.09 -14.11 0.99
CA HIS A 77 -8.39 -14.58 1.44
C HIS A 77 -9.23 -14.78 0.20
N ASP A 78 -9.60 -16.05 0.01
CA ASP A 78 -10.67 -16.52 -0.87
C ASP A 78 -11.89 -15.57 -0.91
#